data_AF-A0A822EAY4-F1
#
_entry.id   AF-A0A822EAY4-F1
#
_cell.length_a   1.000
_cell.length_b   1.000
_cell.length_c   1.000
_cell.angle_alpha   90.00
_cell.angle_beta   90.00
_cell.angle_gamma   90.00
#
_symmetry.space_group_name_H-M   'P 1'
#
loop_
_entity.id
_entity.type
_entity.pdbx_description
1 polymer ?
#
loop_
_entity_poly.entity_id
_entity_poly.type
_entity_poly.pdbx_seq_one_letter_code
_entity_poly.pdbx_strand_id
1 'polypeptide(L)'
;MNSQGMLTEICYRIDRGQTMSPVLSCEGHKEPTYFYVTSVFILNGLLLGILFLFGTYLSKSILGGIITTLAYIFNHDEATRVMWTPPLRESFSFPFHVLQLFVVTYILQQQQILTNTNAIKSLIG
;
A
#
# COMPACT_ATOMS: atom_id res chain seq x y z
N MET A 1 -20.85 -10.43 17.27
CA MET A 1 -21.36 -9.27 16.49
C MET A 1 -20.71 -8.00 17.04
N ASN A 2 -20.25 -7.08 16.19
CA ASN A 2 -19.83 -5.75 16.62
C ASN A 2 -21.07 -4.84 16.84
N SER A 3 -20.88 -3.61 17.33
CA SER A 3 -21.98 -2.65 17.58
C SER A 3 -22.78 -2.27 16.33
N GLN A 4 -22.31 -2.63 15.13
CA GLN A 4 -22.95 -2.37 13.83
C GLN A 4 -23.68 -3.61 13.28
N GLY A 5 -23.86 -4.68 14.09
CA GLY A 5 -24.57 -5.89 13.68
C GLY A 5 -23.81 -6.77 12.68
N MET A 6 -22.58 -6.41 12.32
CA MET A 6 -21.76 -7.16 11.37
C MET A 6 -21.01 -8.28 12.09
N LEU A 7 -21.02 -9.47 11.52
CA LEU A 7 -20.27 -10.62 12.02
C LEU A 7 -18.79 -10.42 11.63
N THR A 8 -17.97 -9.93 12.55
CA THR A 8 -16.55 -9.64 12.32
C THR A 8 -15.64 -10.86 12.44
N GLU A 9 -16.19 -11.97 12.92
CA GLU A 9 -15.48 -13.20 13.25
C GLU A 9 -16.50 -14.34 13.39
N ILE A 10 -16.16 -15.51 12.87
CA ILE A 10 -16.92 -16.76 13.03
C ILE A 10 -15.98 -17.76 13.69
N CYS A 11 -16.43 -18.43 14.75
CA CYS A 11 -15.65 -19.45 15.43
C CYS A 11 -16.26 -20.83 15.27
N TYR A 12 -15.42 -21.80 14.94
CA TYR A 12 -15.74 -23.21 14.81
C TYR A 12 -14.97 -23.99 15.86
N ARG A 13 -15.62 -24.98 16.48
CA ARG A 13 -14.92 -25.97 17.30
C ARG A 13 -14.52 -27.13 16.40
N ILE A 14 -13.22 -27.37 16.30
CA ILE A 14 -12.67 -28.44 15.47
C ILE A 14 -12.18 -29.56 16.39
N ASP A 15 -12.80 -30.73 16.24
CA ASP A 15 -12.37 -31.95 16.91
C ASP A 15 -11.11 -32.51 16.24
N ARG A 16 -10.08 -32.82 17.03
CA ARG A 16 -8.77 -33.30 16.54
C ARG A 16 -8.58 -34.81 16.72
N GLY A 17 -9.68 -35.55 16.86
CA GLY A 17 -9.68 -36.99 17.14
C GLY A 17 -9.84 -37.33 18.62
N GLN A 18 -9.86 -38.63 18.93
CA GLN A 18 -10.32 -39.15 20.22
C GLN A 18 -9.39 -38.87 21.42
N THR A 19 -8.12 -38.55 21.17
CA THR A 19 -7.09 -38.33 22.20
C THR A 19 -6.76 -36.86 22.45
N MET A 20 -7.35 -35.93 21.70
CA MET A 20 -7.04 -34.50 21.78
C MET A 20 -8.27 -33.66 22.08
N SER A 21 -8.13 -32.66 22.96
CA SER A 21 -9.22 -31.74 23.25
C SER A 21 -9.57 -30.91 21.99
N PRO A 22 -10.87 -30.64 21.76
CA PRO A 22 -11.32 -29.78 20.67
C PRO A 22 -10.69 -28.39 20.80
N VAL A 23 -10.29 -27.80 19.67
CA VAL A 23 -9.74 -26.44 19.62
C VAL A 23 -10.75 -25.50 18.99
N LEU A 24 -10.80 -24.26 19.49
CA LEU A 24 -11.61 -23.21 18.91
C LEU A 24 -10.78 -22.50 17.85
N SER A 25 -11.21 -22.59 16.59
CA SER A 25 -10.62 -21.86 15.47
C SER A 25 -11.57 -20.75 15.08
N CYS A 26 -11.09 -19.51 15.09
CA CYS A 26 -11.88 -18.34 14.71
C CYS A 26 -11.30 -17.70 13.45
N GLU A 27 -12.19 -17.31 12.54
CA GLU A 27 -11.85 -16.74 11.25
C GLU A 27 -12.55 -15.39 11.10
N GLY A 28 -11.85 -14.35 10.63
CA GLY A 28 -12.42 -13.02 10.38
C GLY A 28 -11.53 -11.87 10.84
N HIS A 29 -11.94 -10.63 10.60
CA HIS A 29 -11.11 -9.44 10.81
C HIS A 29 -10.67 -9.16 12.26
N LYS A 30 -11.28 -9.81 13.26
CA LYS A 30 -10.79 -9.74 14.64
C LYS A 30 -9.54 -10.59 14.88
N GLU A 31 -9.36 -11.64 14.09
CA GLU A 31 -8.17 -12.47 14.15
C GLU A 31 -7.00 -11.68 13.52
N PRO A 32 -5.87 -11.50 14.24
CA PRO A 32 -4.76 -10.64 13.80
C PRO A 32 -4.23 -10.98 12.40
N THR A 33 -4.20 -12.27 12.06
CA THR A 33 -3.72 -12.74 10.76
C THR A 33 -4.59 -12.23 9.61
N TYR A 34 -5.92 -12.30 9.76
CA TYR A 34 -6.87 -11.80 8.75
C TYR A 34 -6.83 -10.29 8.63
N PHE A 35 -6.79 -9.59 9.76
CA PHE A 35 -6.64 -8.14 9.75
C PHE A 35 -5.39 -7.71 8.96
N TYR A 36 -4.25 -8.34 9.26
CA TYR A 36 -2.97 -7.99 8.65
C TYR A 36 -2.96 -8.26 7.15
N VAL A 37 -3.29 -9.49 6.73
CA VAL A 37 -3.26 -9.88 5.31
C VAL A 37 -4.25 -9.06 4.49
N THR A 38 -5.46 -8.82 5.01
CA THR A 38 -6.45 -7.95 4.36
C THR A 38 -5.90 -6.54 4.16
N SER A 39 -5.29 -5.97 5.20
CA SER A 39 -4.70 -4.63 5.13
C SER A 39 -3.58 -4.56 4.09
N VAL A 40 -2.71 -5.57 4.04
CA VAL A 40 -1.63 -5.67 3.06
C VAL A 40 -2.17 -5.67 1.63
N PHE A 41 -3.21 -6.46 1.34
CA PHE A 41 -3.81 -6.49 0.00
C PHE A 41 -4.44 -5.15 -0.40
N ILE A 42 -5.16 -4.50 0.52
CA ILE A 42 -5.74 -3.17 0.27
C ILE A 42 -4.62 -2.16 -0.04
N LEU A 43 -3.57 -2.13 0.78
CA LEU A 43 -2.45 -1.20 0.63
C LEU A 43 -1.67 -1.44 -0.68
N ASN A 44 -1.45 -2.70 -1.06
CA ASN A 44 -0.77 -3.03 -2.32
C ASN A 44 -1.68 -2.79 -3.54
N GLY A 45 -3.00 -2.85 -3.39
CA GLY A 45 -3.93 -2.35 -4.40
C GLY A 45 -3.82 -0.83 -4.59
N LEU A 46 -3.72 -0.07 -3.49
CA LEU A 46 -3.53 1.38 -3.52
C LEU A 46 -2.17 1.79 -4.11
N LEU A 47 -1.13 0.97 -3.93
CA LEU A 47 0.21 1.22 -4.46
C LEU A 47 0.21 1.47 -5.98
N LEU A 48 -0.57 0.73 -6.77
CA LEU A 48 -0.64 0.95 -8.21
C LEU A 48 -1.12 2.37 -8.53
N GLY A 49 -2.12 2.87 -7.79
CA GLY A 49 -2.62 4.23 -7.92
C GLY A 49 -1.58 5.27 -7.52
N ILE A 50 -0.84 5.03 -6.43
CA ILE A 50 0.25 5.91 -5.99
C ILE A 50 1.36 5.98 -7.05
N LEU A 51 1.77 4.84 -7.62
CA LEU A 51 2.77 4.77 -8.68
C LEU A 51 2.33 5.49 -9.96
N PHE A 52 1.06 5.33 -10.35
CA PHE A 52 0.50 6.05 -11.48
C PHE A 52 0.56 7.57 -11.28
N LEU A 53 0.06 8.05 -10.13
CA LEU A 53 0.08 9.47 -9.78
C LEU A 53 1.52 10.01 -9.72
N PHE A 54 2.44 9.25 -9.15
CA PHE A 54 3.84 9.63 -9.05
C PHE A 54 4.50 9.73 -10.43
N GLY A 55 4.32 8.72 -11.29
CA GLY A 55 4.82 8.72 -12.66
C GLY A 55 4.24 9.85 -13.50
N THR A 56 2.94 10.15 -13.36
CA THR A 56 2.30 11.29 -14.03
C THR A 56 2.84 12.62 -13.51
N TYR A 57 3.03 12.76 -12.20
CA TYR A 57 3.53 13.98 -11.60
C TYR A 57 4.97 14.30 -12.05
N LEU A 58 5.83 13.28 -12.16
CA LEU A 58 7.22 13.45 -12.54
C LEU A 58 7.39 13.76 -14.03
N SER A 59 6.66 13.03 -14.88
CA SER A 59 6.70 13.20 -16.34
C SER A 59 5.88 14.38 -16.86
N LYS A 60 5.01 14.96 -16.01
CA LYS A 60 3.97 15.93 -16.39
C LYS A 60 3.04 15.42 -17.50
N SER A 61 2.90 14.09 -17.62
CA SER A 61 2.12 13.43 -18.65
C SER A 61 1.44 12.16 -18.14
N ILE A 62 0.22 11.89 -18.60
CA ILE A 62 -0.51 10.66 -18.28
C ILE A 62 0.27 9.43 -18.78
N LEU A 63 0.96 9.54 -19.92
CA LEU A 63 1.77 8.46 -20.48
C LEU A 63 2.86 7.99 -19.52
N GLY A 64 3.49 8.92 -18.78
CA GLY A 64 4.50 8.52 -17.79
C GLY A 64 3.91 7.70 -16.66
N GLY A 65 2.71 8.03 -16.18
CA GLY A 65 1.98 7.22 -15.20
C GLY A 65 1.67 5.82 -15.73
N ILE A 66 1.18 5.72 -16.97
CA ILE A 66 0.92 4.44 -17.64
C ILE A 66 2.20 3.59 -17.72
N ILE A 67 3.31 4.17 -18.19
CA ILE A 67 4.59 3.48 -18.32
C ILE A 67 5.08 3.00 -16.94
N THR A 68 4.99 3.83 -15.91
CA THR A 68 5.38 3.45 -14.54
C THR A 68 4.54 2.28 -14.02
N THR A 69 3.21 2.33 -14.18
CA THR A 69 2.34 1.24 -13.73
C THR A 69 2.59 -0.06 -14.52
N LEU A 70 2.78 0.02 -15.83
CA LEU A 70 3.12 -1.14 -16.65
C LEU A 70 4.45 -1.75 -16.22
N ALA A 71 5.49 -0.93 -16.03
CA ALA A 71 6.79 -1.39 -15.56
C ALA A 71 6.68 -2.10 -14.20
N TYR A 72 5.86 -1.58 -13.29
CA TYR A 72 5.59 -2.24 -12.00
C TYR A 72 4.89 -3.59 -12.19
N ILE A 73 3.85 -3.69 -13.03
CA ILE A 73 3.12 -4.94 -13.28
C ILE A 73 4.05 -5.99 -13.92
N PHE A 74 4.84 -5.62 -14.92
CA PHE A 74 5.76 -6.53 -15.58
C PHE A 74 6.88 -7.03 -14.67
N ASN A 75 7.24 -6.25 -13.64
CA ASN A 75 8.28 -6.61 -12.67
C ASN A 75 7.67 -6.94 -11.29
N HIS A 76 6.37 -7.25 -11.21
CA HIS A 76 5.65 -7.34 -9.94
C HIS A 76 6.30 -8.34 -8.98
N ASP A 77 6.73 -9.50 -9.48
CA ASP A 77 7.35 -10.57 -8.69
C ASP A 77 8.70 -10.18 -8.07
N GLU A 78 9.46 -9.31 -8.75
CA GLU A 78 10.73 -8.78 -8.26
C GLU A 78 10.53 -7.51 -7.42
N ALA A 79 9.50 -6.72 -7.75
CA ALA A 79 9.18 -5.46 -7.08
C ALA A 79 8.50 -5.69 -5.72
N THR A 80 7.76 -6.79 -5.56
CA THR A 80 7.09 -7.13 -4.32
C THR A 80 6.91 -8.64 -4.16
N ARG A 81 6.99 -9.10 -2.91
CA ARG A 81 6.71 -10.51 -2.55
C ARG A 81 5.30 -10.69 -1.99
N VAL A 82 4.41 -9.73 -2.19
CA VAL A 82 3.07 -9.71 -1.57
C VAL A 82 2.19 -10.91 -1.95
N MET A 83 2.36 -11.47 -3.16
CA MET A 83 1.60 -12.65 -3.60
C MET A 83 2.07 -13.94 -2.91
N TRP A 84 3.39 -14.09 -2.71
CA TRP A 84 4.00 -15.33 -2.21
C TRP A 84 4.12 -15.35 -0.68
N THR A 85 4.38 -14.19 -0.08
CA THR A 85 4.54 -14.03 1.37
C THR A 85 3.78 -12.78 1.84
N PRO A 86 2.44 -12.76 1.81
CA PRO A 86 1.64 -11.62 2.25
C PRO A 86 1.90 -11.12 3.68
N PRO A 87 2.15 -11.97 4.70
CA PRO A 87 2.27 -11.51 6.08
C PRO A 87 3.62 -10.84 6.40
N LEU A 88 4.50 -10.66 5.40
CA LEU A 88 5.81 -10.07 5.60
C LEU A 88 5.71 -8.56 5.87
N ARG A 89 6.51 -8.05 6.82
CA ARG A 89 6.54 -6.62 7.18
C ARG A 89 6.89 -5.74 5.97
N GLU A 90 7.75 -6.22 5.09
CA GLU A 90 8.15 -5.51 3.88
C GLU A 90 6.94 -5.19 2.99
N SER A 91 6.04 -6.16 2.78
CA SER A 91 4.82 -5.99 1.98
C SER A 91 3.83 -4.99 2.57
N PHE A 92 3.79 -4.84 3.89
CA PHE A 92 2.99 -3.82 4.56
C PHE A 92 3.60 -2.42 4.42
N SER A 93 4.91 -2.32 4.58
CA SER A 93 5.62 -1.03 4.59
C SER A 93 5.78 -0.39 3.21
N PHE A 94 5.82 -1.19 2.15
CA PHE A 94 6.19 -0.75 0.81
C PHE A 94 5.31 0.37 0.22
N PRO A 95 3.96 0.31 0.30
CA PRO A 95 3.09 1.39 -0.20
C PRO A 95 3.33 2.73 0.51
N PHE A 96 3.62 2.71 1.81
CA PHE A 96 3.95 3.92 2.58
C PHE A 96 5.30 4.51 2.17
N HIS A 97 6.30 3.68 1.89
CA HIS A 97 7.61 4.15 1.43
C HIS A 97 7.50 4.81 0.05
N VAL A 98 6.73 4.23 -0.87
CA VAL A 98 6.50 4.83 -2.19
C VAL A 98 5.73 6.15 -2.07
N LEU A 99 4.72 6.21 -1.20
CA LEU A 99 4.01 7.46 -0.91
C LEU A 99 4.94 8.52 -0.33
N GLN A 100 5.82 8.14 0.60
CA GLN A 100 6.80 9.03 1.18
C GLN A 100 7.77 9.58 0.13
N LEU A 101 8.28 8.72 -0.77
CA LEU A 101 9.12 9.15 -1.89
C LEU A 101 8.39 10.15 -2.80
N PHE A 102 7.10 9.91 -3.07
CA PHE A 102 6.29 10.83 -3.85
C PHE A 102 6.14 12.20 -3.15
N VAL A 103 5.77 12.21 -1.86
CA VAL A 103 5.62 13.46 -1.07
C VAL A 103 6.94 14.24 -0.99
N VAL A 104 8.06 13.56 -0.74
CA VAL A 104 9.38 14.20 -0.72
C VAL A 104 9.70 14.82 -2.08
N THR A 105 9.46 14.10 -3.18
CA THR A 105 9.68 14.62 -4.53
C THR A 105 8.78 15.82 -4.83
N TYR A 106 7.52 15.78 -4.38
CA TYR A 106 6.58 16.88 -4.51
C TYR A 106 7.12 18.14 -3.82
N ILE A 107 7.52 18.03 -2.54
CA ILE A 107 8.05 19.14 -1.76
C ILE A 107 9.30 19.73 -2.42
N LEU A 108 10.26 18.90 -2.83
CA LEU A 108 11.49 19.35 -3.46
C LEU A 108 11.23 20.15 -4.75
N GLN A 109 10.33 19.68 -5.61
CA GLN A 109 9.96 20.42 -6.83
C GLN A 109 9.30 21.76 -6.51
N GLN A 110 8.42 21.81 -5.50
CA GLN A 110 7.79 23.07 -5.09
C GLN A 110 8.81 24.09 -4.57
N GLN A 111 9.75 23.66 -3.73
CA GLN A 111 10.81 24.53 -3.22
C GLN A 111 11.68 25.10 -4.33
N GLN A 112 12.04 24.28 -5.33
CA GLN A 112 12.80 24.74 -6.49
C GLN A 112 12.03 25.79 -7.31
N ILE A 113 10.73 25.59 -7.53
CA ILE A 113 9.87 26.55 -8.24
C ILE A 113 9.78 27.88 -7.47
N LEU A 114 9.57 27.83 -6.16
CA LEU A 114 9.49 29.03 -5.31
C LEU A 114 10.80 29.82 -5.34
N THR A 115 11.93 29.11 -5.21
CA THR A 115 13.27 29.71 -5.25
C THR A 115 13.51 30.42 -6.59
N ASN A 116 13.21 29.76 -7.71
CA ASN A 116 13.34 30.35 -9.04
C ASN A 116 12.43 31.58 -9.22
N THR A 117 11.20 31.52 -8.73
CA THR A 117 10.24 32.62 -8.83
C THR A 117 10.72 33.86 -8.06
N ASN A 118 11.26 33.66 -6.85
CA ASN A 118 11.80 34.75 -6.04
C ASN A 118 13.06 35.36 -6.66
N ALA A 119 13.93 34.54 -7.26
CA ALA A 119 15.10 35.01 -7.99
C ALA A 119 14.71 35.89 -9.18
N ILE A 120 13.70 35.50 -9.97
CA ILE A 120 13.20 36.30 -11.10
C ILE A 120 12.62 37.64 -10.61
N LYS A 121 11.82 37.63 -9.53
CA LYS A 121 11.27 38.88 -8.96
C LYS A 121 12.36 39.85 -8.51
N SER A 122 13.49 39.35 -7.98
CA SER A 122 14.64 40.17 -7.58
C SER A 122 15.44 40.76 -8.75
N LEU A 123 15.29 40.23 -9.97
CA LEU A 123 15.99 40.74 -11.16
C LEU A 123 15.19 41.81 -11.91
N ILE A 124 13.88 41.92 -11.65
CA ILE A 124 12.96 42.81 -12.38
C ILE A 124 12.53 44.02 -11.54
N GLY A 125 12.73 43.99 -10.22
CA GLY A 125 12.53 45.13 -9.29
C GLY A 125 13.85 45.80 -8.93
#